data_AF-A0A319CU02-F1
#
_entry.id   AF-A0A319CU02-F1
#
_cell.length_a   1.000
_cell.length_b   1.000
_cell.length_c   1.000
_cell.angle_alpha   90.00
_cell.angle_beta   90.00
_cell.angle_gamma   90.00
#
_symmetry.space_group_name_H-M   'P 1'
#
loop_
_entity.id
_entity.type
_entity.pdbx_description
1 polymer ?
#
loop_
_entity_poly.entity_id
_entity_poly.type
_entity_poly.pdbx_seq_one_letter_code
_entity_poly.pdbx_strand_id
1 'polypeptide(L)'
;MAYRLFTYAAFVALLQSTLSIASDAPHWVDIWTTMPQLTEPANLPPVPFNSTPSIFPNTTLRQTLRLTQPVSTIRLRLSNAFGEDDLSITSVAIALPPNDTLGTPLVDSETVTPVLFDGESSIIIPPGSLGVSDLISLPAGTNTTLAVDIYLADGQTGGAMTSHPGSRTTSYMVFGNEVGVENLNTTNSEGANVDHWYFIATIEAPLPLPYKGCALLGDSITDGRGSDTNENDRWPDRLLPILHSNPATKPISLLNQAAGGNRILHDSLGPSLLSRIDRDVLSHSNIHYALIFSGVNDIGTASTSPADQALTARRLIRAYRQIITRLHAADIAVFGATITPFGTLPNATYVQPYSDPERERTRQVVNDWIRTGGAFDQVVDFDAIARDPADPACLLPRFDSGDHLHLNAEGYEALARGVPVGIFEVDYFGV
;
A
#
# COMPACT_ATOMS: atom_id res chain seq x y z
N MET A 1 -18.03 70.24 -30.49
CA MET A 1 -17.14 69.07 -30.28
C MET A 1 -15.98 69.51 -29.41
N ALA A 2 -15.76 68.80 -28.29
CA ALA A 2 -14.59 68.81 -27.41
C ALA A 2 -14.30 70.09 -26.58
N TYR A 3 -14.29 70.00 -25.24
CA TYR A 3 -13.09 69.66 -24.44
C TYR A 3 -13.37 69.74 -22.92
N ARG A 4 -13.02 68.64 -22.23
CA ARG A 4 -12.46 68.47 -20.87
C ARG A 4 -13.05 69.23 -19.67
N LEU A 5 -13.52 68.44 -18.70
CA LEU A 5 -13.21 68.64 -17.29
C LEU A 5 -12.73 67.33 -16.67
N PHE A 6 -11.57 67.39 -16.01
CA PHE A 6 -10.98 66.35 -15.19
C PHE A 6 -11.76 66.24 -13.87
N THR A 7 -12.12 65.01 -13.49
CA THR A 7 -12.45 64.69 -12.08
C THR A 7 -11.64 63.48 -11.66
N TYR A 8 -10.74 63.73 -10.72
CA TYR A 8 -10.03 62.74 -9.92
C TYR A 8 -11.04 61.87 -9.16
N ALA A 9 -11.00 60.55 -9.35
CA ALA A 9 -11.60 59.59 -8.44
C ALA A 9 -10.47 58.74 -7.86
N ALA A 10 -10.12 59.01 -6.61
CA ALA A 10 -9.20 58.18 -5.84
C ALA A 10 -9.92 56.87 -5.48
N PHE A 11 -9.49 55.76 -6.08
CA PHE A 11 -9.88 54.42 -5.65
C PHE A 11 -9.02 54.05 -4.44
N VAL A 12 -9.62 54.05 -3.24
CA VAL A 12 -9.05 53.42 -2.06
C VAL A 12 -9.24 51.91 -2.24
N ALA A 13 -8.19 51.21 -2.63
CA ALA A 13 -8.15 49.75 -2.60
C ALA A 13 -7.98 49.31 -1.13
N LEU A 14 -9.08 48.94 -0.48
CA LEU A 14 -9.03 48.15 0.75
C LEU A 14 -8.52 46.75 0.38
N LEU A 15 -7.23 46.49 0.64
CA LEU A 15 -6.73 45.12 0.74
C LEU A 15 -7.43 44.47 1.92
N GLN A 16 -8.46 43.67 1.65
CA GLN A 16 -8.90 42.64 2.59
C GLN A 16 -7.85 41.53 2.52
N SER A 17 -6.86 41.59 3.43
CA SER A 17 -6.08 40.43 3.80
C SER A 17 -7.02 39.46 4.49
N THR A 18 -7.65 38.56 3.74
CA THR A 18 -8.23 37.35 4.31
C THR A 18 -7.08 36.50 4.80
N LEU A 19 -6.68 36.69 6.05
CA LEU A 19 -5.98 35.66 6.81
C LEU A 19 -6.92 34.45 6.79
N SER A 20 -6.64 33.50 5.90
CA SER A 20 -7.20 32.16 6.02
C SER A 20 -6.66 31.62 7.34
N ILE A 21 -7.47 31.69 8.39
CA ILE A 21 -7.23 30.89 9.58
C ILE A 21 -7.36 29.46 9.08
N ALA A 22 -6.22 28.79 8.87
CA ALA A 22 -6.20 27.36 8.64
C ALA A 22 -7.07 26.73 9.73
N SER A 23 -8.15 26.09 9.31
CA SER A 23 -9.05 25.42 10.23
C SER A 23 -8.23 24.37 10.99
N ASP A 24 -8.09 24.56 12.30
CA ASP A 24 -7.48 23.59 13.23
C ASP A 24 -8.39 22.35 13.43
N ALA A 25 -9.50 22.26 12.68
CA ALA A 25 -10.35 21.09 12.68
C ALA A 25 -9.62 19.91 12.03
N PRO A 26 -9.63 18.72 12.65
CA PRO A 26 -9.00 17.55 12.09
C PRO A 26 -9.67 17.13 10.78
N HIS A 27 -8.87 16.61 9.86
CA HIS A 27 -9.31 16.01 8.61
C HIS A 27 -8.93 14.52 8.58
N TRP A 28 -9.59 13.77 7.71
CA TRP A 28 -9.29 12.34 7.56
C TRP A 28 -8.00 12.13 6.80
N VAL A 29 -7.13 11.29 7.34
CA VAL A 29 -5.91 10.85 6.69
C VAL A 29 -5.84 9.34 6.82
N ASP A 30 -5.58 8.68 5.71
CA ASP A 30 -5.25 7.26 5.72
C ASP A 30 -3.87 7.09 6.38
N ILE A 31 -3.77 6.15 7.31
CA ILE A 31 -2.55 5.90 8.09
C ILE A 31 -2.06 4.45 7.98
N TRP A 32 -2.80 3.61 7.26
CA TRP A 32 -2.36 2.29 6.83
C TRP A 32 -3.28 1.81 5.69
N THR A 33 -2.72 1.15 4.68
CA THR A 33 -3.46 0.49 3.61
C THR A 33 -2.84 -0.85 3.28
N THR A 34 -3.65 -1.70 2.64
CA THR A 34 -3.16 -2.82 1.84
C THR A 34 -3.91 -2.85 0.52
N MET A 35 -3.24 -3.28 -0.56
CA MET A 35 -3.87 -3.38 -1.88
C MET A 35 -4.87 -4.55 -1.91
N PRO A 36 -6.17 -4.32 -2.15
CA PRO A 36 -7.14 -5.41 -2.26
C PRO A 36 -6.90 -6.23 -3.53
N GLN A 37 -6.85 -7.56 -3.38
CA GLN A 37 -6.69 -8.54 -4.45
C GLN A 37 -7.85 -9.54 -4.46
N LEU A 38 -8.19 -10.04 -5.66
CA LEU A 38 -8.96 -11.27 -5.79
C LEU A 38 -8.09 -12.42 -5.28
N THR A 39 -8.58 -13.17 -4.30
CA THR A 39 -7.84 -14.32 -3.76
C THR A 39 -7.78 -15.43 -4.80
N GLU A 40 -6.59 -15.72 -5.30
CA GLU A 40 -6.36 -16.86 -6.17
C GLU A 40 -6.63 -18.18 -5.41
N PRO A 41 -7.06 -19.26 -6.09
CA PRO A 41 -7.37 -20.53 -5.42
C PRO A 41 -6.24 -21.08 -4.54
N ALA A 42 -4.98 -20.90 -4.94
CA ALA A 42 -3.82 -21.33 -4.18
C ALA A 42 -3.53 -20.47 -2.93
N ASN A 43 -4.11 -19.27 -2.87
CA ASN A 43 -3.96 -18.31 -1.77
C ASN A 43 -5.22 -18.21 -0.90
N LEU A 44 -6.23 -19.05 -1.17
CA LEU A 44 -7.37 -19.23 -0.27
C LEU A 44 -6.89 -19.63 1.13
N PRO A 45 -7.68 -19.37 2.19
CA PRO A 45 -7.31 -19.82 3.51
C PRO A 45 -7.13 -21.35 3.53
N PRO A 46 -6.21 -21.89 4.33
CA PRO A 46 -5.99 -23.33 4.39
C PRO A 46 -7.25 -24.10 4.78
N VAL A 47 -7.35 -25.36 4.32
CA VAL A 47 -8.34 -26.30 4.87
C VAL A 47 -8.14 -26.40 6.38
N PRO A 48 -9.21 -26.40 7.21
CA PRO A 48 -10.64 -26.53 6.84
C PRO A 48 -11.39 -25.21 6.59
N PHE A 49 -10.72 -24.06 6.54
CA PHE A 49 -11.33 -22.73 6.50
C PHE A 49 -11.79 -22.27 5.10
N ASN A 50 -11.54 -23.06 4.04
CA ASN A 50 -12.00 -22.81 2.67
C ASN A 50 -13.02 -23.85 2.16
N SER A 51 -13.87 -24.35 3.04
CA SER A 51 -14.80 -25.45 2.73
C SER A 51 -15.95 -25.05 1.80
N THR A 52 -16.02 -25.60 0.58
CA THR A 52 -17.20 -25.38 -0.30
C THR A 52 -18.51 -25.79 0.42
N PRO A 53 -19.55 -24.93 0.45
CA PRO A 53 -19.75 -23.74 -0.38
C PRO A 53 -19.34 -22.39 0.23
N SER A 54 -18.71 -22.35 1.41
CA SER A 54 -18.43 -21.10 2.14
C SER A 54 -16.98 -21.01 2.63
N ILE A 55 -16.35 -19.86 2.44
CA ILE A 55 -15.03 -19.54 2.98
C ILE A 55 -15.23 -18.90 4.36
N PHE A 56 -14.46 -19.34 5.36
CA PHE A 56 -14.54 -18.91 6.76
C PHE A 56 -15.91 -19.10 7.46
N PRO A 57 -16.65 -20.20 7.26
CA PRO A 57 -17.89 -20.44 8.00
C PRO A 57 -17.57 -20.59 9.49
N ASN A 58 -18.34 -19.93 10.35
CA ASN A 58 -18.17 -19.91 11.79
C ASN A 58 -16.71 -19.70 12.22
N THR A 59 -16.02 -18.72 11.63
CA THR A 59 -14.58 -18.53 11.83
C THR A 59 -14.27 -17.15 12.37
N THR A 60 -13.42 -17.09 13.39
CA THR A 60 -12.74 -15.86 13.83
C THR A 60 -11.36 -15.80 13.20
N LEU A 61 -11.06 -14.69 12.54
CA LEU A 61 -9.74 -14.31 12.03
C LEU A 61 -9.09 -13.35 13.01
N ARG A 62 -7.78 -13.48 13.25
CA ARG A 62 -6.95 -12.45 13.90
C ARG A 62 -5.80 -12.08 12.99
N GLN A 63 -5.71 -10.80 12.68
CA GLN A 63 -4.76 -10.25 11.73
C GLN A 63 -4.06 -9.07 12.38
N THR A 64 -2.77 -8.91 12.16
CA THR A 64 -2.03 -7.78 12.73
C THR A 64 -1.52 -6.86 11.64
N LEU A 65 -1.43 -5.57 11.94
CA LEU A 65 -0.93 -4.53 11.06
C LEU A 65 -0.19 -3.45 11.86
N ARG A 66 0.71 -2.73 11.21
CA ARG A 66 1.44 -1.61 11.82
C ARG A 66 0.99 -0.28 11.22
N LEU A 67 0.41 0.58 12.04
CA LEU A 67 0.03 1.95 11.71
C LEU A 67 1.26 2.77 11.36
N THR A 68 1.10 3.69 10.41
CA THR A 68 2.17 4.62 10.01
C THR A 68 2.14 5.95 10.75
N GLN A 69 1.17 6.16 11.65
CA GLN A 69 1.10 7.32 12.53
C GLN A 69 0.65 6.92 13.93
N PRO A 70 1.25 7.51 15.00
CA PRO A 70 0.75 7.32 16.35
C PRO A 70 -0.52 8.15 16.54
N VAL A 71 -1.64 7.47 16.77
CA VAL A 71 -2.97 8.08 16.90
C VAL A 71 -3.75 7.47 18.04
N SER A 72 -4.70 8.22 18.59
CA SER A 72 -5.60 7.74 19.67
C SER A 72 -6.99 7.40 19.17
N THR A 73 -7.28 7.65 17.90
CA THR A 73 -8.61 7.52 17.33
C THR A 73 -8.48 7.13 15.88
N ILE A 74 -9.18 6.08 15.48
CA ILE A 74 -9.13 5.53 14.13
C ILE A 74 -10.51 5.17 13.59
N ARG A 75 -10.53 4.82 12.32
CA ARG A 75 -11.63 4.17 11.62
C ARG A 75 -11.07 3.02 10.79
N LEU A 76 -11.77 1.89 10.80
CA LEU A 76 -11.43 0.71 10.01
C LEU A 76 -12.29 0.67 8.73
N ARG A 77 -11.65 0.33 7.61
CA ARG A 77 -12.35 -0.04 6.37
C ARG A 77 -12.12 -1.52 6.06
N LEU A 78 -13.22 -2.23 5.80
CA LEU A 78 -13.24 -3.61 5.31
C LEU A 78 -13.68 -3.61 3.85
N SER A 79 -13.15 -4.54 3.05
CA SER A 79 -13.35 -4.57 1.60
C SER A 79 -13.98 -5.86 1.13
N ASN A 80 -15.02 -5.71 0.31
CA ASN A 80 -15.59 -6.75 -0.53
C ASN A 80 -15.37 -6.45 -2.02
N ALA A 81 -14.26 -5.80 -2.38
CA ALA A 81 -13.98 -5.34 -3.74
C ALA A 81 -14.03 -6.45 -4.81
N PHE A 82 -13.72 -7.70 -4.44
CA PHE A 82 -13.68 -8.85 -5.33
C PHE A 82 -14.62 -10.00 -4.95
N GLY A 83 -15.45 -9.84 -3.91
CA GLY A 83 -16.48 -10.84 -3.63
C GLY A 83 -17.61 -10.75 -4.63
N GLU A 84 -18.19 -11.90 -4.97
CA GLU A 84 -19.36 -12.00 -5.84
C GLU A 84 -20.69 -11.93 -5.06
N ASP A 85 -20.66 -12.26 -3.77
CA ASP A 85 -21.79 -12.21 -2.84
C ASP A 85 -21.56 -11.19 -1.71
N ASP A 86 -22.64 -10.87 -1.00
CA ASP A 86 -22.63 -10.07 0.21
C ASP A 86 -21.64 -10.63 1.25
N LEU A 87 -20.69 -9.80 1.69
CA LEU A 87 -19.78 -10.13 2.79
C LEU A 87 -20.48 -9.80 4.11
N SER A 88 -20.95 -10.83 4.81
CA SER A 88 -21.62 -10.70 6.10
C SER A 88 -20.61 -10.81 7.26
N ILE A 89 -20.25 -9.67 7.83
CA ILE A 89 -19.38 -9.58 9.01
C ILE A 89 -20.24 -9.56 10.27
N THR A 90 -20.06 -10.53 11.16
CA THR A 90 -20.90 -10.69 12.36
C THR A 90 -20.41 -9.88 13.54
N SER A 91 -19.10 -9.82 13.76
CA SER A 91 -18.48 -9.07 14.85
C SER A 91 -17.04 -8.73 14.48
N VAL A 92 -16.57 -7.56 14.94
CA VAL A 92 -15.18 -7.11 14.77
C VAL A 92 -14.71 -6.50 16.08
N ALA A 93 -13.46 -6.74 16.46
CA ALA A 93 -12.80 -6.01 17.52
C ALA A 93 -11.37 -5.67 17.11
N ILE A 94 -10.81 -4.66 17.75
CA ILE A 94 -9.37 -4.41 17.73
C ILE A 94 -8.79 -4.62 19.12
N ALA A 95 -7.51 -4.94 19.18
CA ALA A 95 -6.76 -5.01 20.42
C ALA A 95 -5.27 -4.74 20.17
N LEU A 96 -4.51 -4.52 21.23
CA LEU A 96 -3.06 -4.39 21.16
C LEU A 96 -2.42 -5.76 21.37
N PRO A 97 -1.50 -6.20 20.49
CA PRO A 97 -0.71 -7.40 20.75
C PRO A 97 0.34 -7.12 21.83
N PRO A 98 0.71 -8.12 22.65
CA PRO A 98 1.79 -7.97 23.61
C PRO A 98 3.11 -7.65 22.90
N ASN A 99 3.89 -6.74 23.50
CA ASN A 99 5.21 -6.31 22.99
C ASN A 99 5.21 -5.75 21.56
N ASP A 100 4.08 -5.21 21.08
CA ASP A 100 3.97 -4.66 19.71
C ASP A 100 4.21 -5.68 18.58
N THR A 101 4.03 -6.97 18.89
CA THR A 101 4.38 -8.10 18.04
C THR A 101 3.42 -8.24 16.86
N LEU A 102 3.96 -8.35 15.65
CA LEU A 102 3.20 -8.73 14.45
C LEU A 102 3.12 -10.26 14.34
N GLY A 103 2.10 -10.74 13.64
CA GLY A 103 1.89 -12.15 13.37
C GLY A 103 1.76 -13.01 14.61
N THR A 104 0.95 -12.57 15.58
CA THR A 104 0.76 -13.28 16.85
C THR A 104 -0.71 -13.68 17.06
N PRO A 105 -0.98 -14.84 17.68
CA PRO A 105 -2.34 -15.20 18.11
C PRO A 105 -2.74 -14.51 19.43
N LEU A 106 -1.83 -13.74 20.04
CA LEU A 106 -2.01 -13.12 21.36
C LEU A 106 -2.45 -11.66 21.26
N VAL A 107 -3.33 -11.23 22.16
CA VAL A 107 -3.68 -9.83 22.40
C VAL A 107 -3.80 -9.55 23.89
N ASP A 108 -3.63 -8.30 24.28
CA ASP A 108 -3.97 -7.84 25.62
C ASP A 108 -5.50 -7.69 25.73
N SER A 109 -6.13 -8.59 26.50
CA SER A 109 -7.58 -8.61 26.70
C SER A 109 -8.15 -7.31 27.31
N GLU A 110 -7.34 -6.52 28.03
CA GLU A 110 -7.77 -5.24 28.60
C GLU A 110 -7.89 -4.13 27.55
N THR A 111 -7.32 -4.34 26.36
CA THR A 111 -7.30 -3.36 25.25
C THR A 111 -8.37 -3.64 24.19
N VAL A 112 -9.11 -4.74 24.33
CA VAL A 112 -10.12 -5.17 23.37
C VAL A 112 -11.22 -4.13 23.25
N THR A 113 -11.36 -3.59 22.05
CA THR A 113 -12.34 -2.55 21.73
C THR A 113 -13.22 -3.05 20.58
N PRO A 114 -14.55 -3.22 20.80
CA PRO A 114 -15.47 -3.58 19.73
C PRO A 114 -15.46 -2.52 18.62
N VAL A 115 -15.54 -2.97 17.38
CA VAL A 115 -15.71 -2.11 16.20
C VAL A 115 -17.17 -2.16 15.78
N LEU A 116 -17.80 -0.99 15.68
CA LEU A 116 -19.20 -0.83 15.32
C LEU A 116 -19.35 -0.22 13.92
N PHE A 117 -20.52 -0.39 13.33
CA PHE A 117 -20.92 0.13 12.04
C PHE A 117 -22.31 0.78 12.19
N ASP A 118 -22.37 2.11 12.23
CA ASP A 118 -23.60 2.86 12.53
C ASP A 118 -24.27 2.41 13.84
N GLY A 119 -23.45 2.14 14.86
CA GLY A 119 -23.86 1.67 16.18
C GLY A 119 -24.09 0.15 16.28
N GLU A 120 -24.06 -0.60 15.18
CA GLU A 120 -24.29 -2.05 15.16
C GLU A 120 -22.97 -2.84 15.19
N SER A 121 -22.96 -4.03 15.78
CA SER A 121 -21.76 -4.88 15.83
C SER A 121 -21.48 -5.63 14.53
N SER A 122 -22.44 -5.67 13.62
CA SER A 122 -22.39 -6.40 12.35
C SER A 122 -22.60 -5.48 11.16
N ILE A 123 -22.13 -5.91 9.99
CA ILE A 123 -22.33 -5.20 8.73
C ILE A 123 -22.43 -6.20 7.58
N ILE A 124 -23.27 -5.88 6.59
CA ILE A 124 -23.30 -6.56 5.29
C ILE A 124 -22.66 -5.62 4.27
N ILE A 125 -21.59 -6.07 3.62
CA ILE A 125 -20.86 -5.29 2.62
C ILE A 125 -21.16 -5.86 1.23
N PRO A 126 -21.89 -5.13 0.36
CA PRO A 126 -22.22 -5.62 -0.98
C PRO A 126 -20.99 -5.91 -1.85
N PRO A 127 -21.13 -6.74 -2.90
CA PRO A 127 -20.09 -6.96 -3.91
C PRO A 127 -19.50 -5.66 -4.43
N GLY A 128 -18.17 -5.60 -4.56
CA GLY A 128 -17.45 -4.44 -5.09
C GLY A 128 -17.37 -3.23 -4.14
N SER A 129 -17.81 -3.37 -2.88
CA SER A 129 -17.97 -2.24 -1.95
C SER A 129 -17.02 -2.27 -0.75
N LEU A 130 -16.97 -1.16 0.00
CA LEU A 130 -16.24 -1.00 1.25
C LEU A 130 -17.22 -0.82 2.42
N GLY A 131 -16.99 -1.52 3.52
CA GLY A 131 -17.59 -1.24 4.81
C GLY A 131 -16.72 -0.29 5.62
N VAL A 132 -17.33 0.68 6.29
CA VAL A 132 -16.63 1.75 7.00
C VAL A 132 -17.13 1.79 8.42
N SER A 133 -16.25 1.63 9.39
CA SER A 133 -16.64 1.60 10.81
C SER A 133 -16.99 2.98 11.36
N ASP A 134 -17.59 2.97 12.55
CA ASP A 134 -17.63 4.12 13.44
C ASP A 134 -16.22 4.50 13.92
N LEU A 135 -16.12 5.60 14.67
CA LEU A 135 -14.88 6.01 15.32
C LEU A 135 -14.51 5.06 16.46
N ILE A 136 -13.26 4.61 16.47
CA ILE A 136 -12.72 3.69 17.47
C ILE A 136 -11.65 4.43 18.27
N SER A 137 -11.79 4.44 19.59
CA SER A 137 -10.78 5.01 20.49
C SER A 137 -9.73 3.95 20.81
N LEU A 138 -8.46 4.33 20.70
CA LEU A 138 -7.33 3.48 21.04
C LEU A 138 -6.84 3.80 22.46
N PRO A 139 -6.34 2.80 23.23
CA PRO A 139 -5.72 3.04 24.52
C PRO A 139 -4.59 4.09 24.46
N ALA A 140 -4.41 4.86 25.53
CA ALA A 140 -3.30 5.81 25.60
C ALA A 140 -1.95 5.10 25.53
N GLY A 141 -1.02 5.60 24.72
CA GLY A 141 0.28 4.94 24.51
C GLY A 141 0.20 3.72 23.59
N THR A 142 -0.87 3.58 22.80
CA THR A 142 -0.97 2.56 21.75
C THR A 142 0.29 2.58 20.89
N ASN A 143 0.98 1.44 20.86
CA ASN A 143 2.07 1.20 19.94
C ASN A 143 1.55 1.23 18.50
N THR A 144 2.44 1.11 17.52
CA THR A 144 2.01 1.14 16.12
C THR A 144 1.31 -0.14 15.67
N THR A 145 1.44 -1.28 16.36
CA THR A 145 0.79 -2.54 15.95
C THR A 145 -0.61 -2.69 16.53
N LEU A 146 -1.57 -3.02 15.67
CA LEU A 146 -2.94 -3.40 16.03
C LEU A 146 -3.23 -4.84 15.62
N ALA A 147 -3.98 -5.57 16.44
CA ALA A 147 -4.67 -6.78 16.05
C ALA A 147 -6.12 -6.43 15.68
N VAL A 148 -6.61 -7.01 14.58
CA VAL A 148 -7.99 -6.90 14.10
C VAL A 148 -8.58 -8.30 14.07
N ASP A 149 -9.59 -8.50 14.90
CA ASP A 149 -10.38 -9.72 14.92
C ASP A 149 -11.63 -9.57 14.08
N ILE A 150 -11.92 -10.52 13.21
CA ILE A 150 -13.13 -10.54 12.37
C ILE A 150 -13.80 -11.89 12.50
N TYR A 151 -15.05 -11.91 12.97
CA TYR A 151 -15.87 -13.12 13.02
C TYR A 151 -16.91 -13.14 11.91
N LEU A 152 -16.94 -14.24 11.16
CA LEU A 152 -17.94 -14.55 10.16
C LEU A 152 -18.73 -15.78 10.62
N ALA A 153 -19.98 -15.59 11.04
CA ALA A 153 -20.85 -16.71 11.45
C ALA A 153 -21.16 -17.64 10.27
N ASP A 154 -21.51 -17.05 9.12
CA ASP A 154 -21.92 -17.80 7.92
C ASP A 154 -20.78 -17.98 6.90
N GLY A 155 -19.67 -17.24 7.08
CA GLY A 155 -18.60 -17.14 6.09
C GLY A 155 -19.02 -16.32 4.86
N GLN A 156 -18.22 -16.41 3.80
CA GLN A 156 -18.50 -15.80 2.49
C GLN A 156 -18.67 -16.87 1.41
N THR A 157 -19.74 -16.77 0.63
CA THR A 157 -20.05 -17.66 -0.50
C THR A 157 -19.55 -17.09 -1.84
N GLY A 158 -19.90 -17.72 -2.97
CA GLY A 158 -19.58 -17.22 -4.31
C GLY A 158 -18.22 -17.68 -4.86
N GLY A 159 -17.29 -18.07 -4.00
CA GLY A 159 -15.99 -18.64 -4.41
C GLY A 159 -14.95 -17.62 -4.86
N ALA A 160 -15.27 -16.33 -4.78
CA ALA A 160 -14.35 -15.20 -4.93
C ALA A 160 -14.41 -14.34 -3.66
N MET A 161 -13.26 -13.89 -3.19
CA MET A 161 -13.15 -13.09 -1.97
C MET A 161 -12.02 -12.08 -2.08
N THR A 162 -12.05 -11.08 -1.21
CA THR A 162 -11.00 -10.06 -1.13
C THR A 162 -9.94 -10.46 -0.11
N SER A 163 -8.68 -10.48 -0.53
CA SER A 163 -7.52 -10.68 0.35
C SER A 163 -6.33 -9.84 -0.08
N HIS A 164 -5.22 -10.03 0.62
CA HIS A 164 -3.91 -9.59 0.22
C HIS A 164 -2.88 -10.67 0.61
N PRO A 165 -2.55 -11.59 -0.32
CA PRO A 165 -1.58 -12.66 -0.08
C PRO A 165 -0.14 -12.15 0.08
N GLY A 166 0.10 -10.88 -0.24
CA GLY A 166 1.36 -10.16 -0.08
C GLY A 166 1.75 -9.81 1.36
N SER A 167 0.89 -10.10 2.35
CA SER A 167 0.90 -9.44 3.66
C SER A 167 2.16 -9.61 4.52
N ARG A 168 2.96 -10.66 4.27
CA ARG A 168 4.15 -11.05 5.07
C ARG A 168 3.91 -10.98 6.58
N THR A 169 2.67 -11.20 6.98
CA THR A 169 2.21 -11.17 8.35
C THR A 169 1.34 -12.38 8.58
N THR A 170 1.66 -13.17 9.58
CA THR A 170 0.91 -14.38 9.91
C THR A 170 -0.44 -14.00 10.49
N SER A 171 -1.52 -14.37 9.79
CA SER A 171 -2.88 -14.29 10.32
C SER A 171 -3.29 -15.63 10.91
N TYR A 172 -4.09 -15.59 11.97
CA TYR A 172 -4.58 -16.76 12.69
C TYR A 172 -6.07 -16.92 12.51
N MET A 173 -6.56 -18.16 12.59
CA MET A 173 -7.95 -18.49 12.38
C MET A 173 -8.39 -19.69 13.22
N VAL A 174 -9.56 -19.58 13.84
CA VAL A 174 -10.18 -20.62 14.67
C VAL A 174 -11.69 -20.64 14.45
N PHE A 175 -12.32 -21.79 14.68
CA PHE A 175 -13.77 -21.89 14.64
C PHE A 175 -14.41 -21.30 15.91
N GLY A 176 -15.62 -20.75 15.76
CA GLY A 176 -16.36 -20.10 16.83
C GLY A 176 -16.16 -18.58 16.85
N ASN A 177 -17.00 -17.89 17.64
CA ASN A 177 -16.84 -16.48 17.93
C ASN A 177 -15.83 -16.32 19.07
N GLU A 178 -14.57 -16.13 18.72
CA GLU A 178 -13.42 -15.98 19.61
C GLU A 178 -12.88 -14.54 19.54
N VAL A 179 -13.72 -13.58 19.18
CA VAL A 179 -13.33 -12.17 19.06
C VAL A 179 -12.86 -11.64 20.42
N GLY A 180 -11.66 -11.06 20.45
CA GLY A 180 -11.08 -10.44 21.63
C GLY A 180 -10.53 -11.41 22.68
N VAL A 181 -10.55 -12.72 22.47
CA VAL A 181 -9.94 -13.64 23.44
C VAL A 181 -8.43 -13.44 23.49
N GLU A 182 -7.83 -13.51 24.67
CA GLU A 182 -6.41 -13.20 24.88
C GLU A 182 -5.48 -14.04 23.98
N ASN A 183 -5.83 -15.31 23.73
CA ASN A 183 -5.05 -16.22 22.91
C ASN A 183 -5.97 -17.05 22.01
N LEU A 184 -5.82 -16.92 20.69
CA LEU A 184 -6.45 -17.85 19.75
C LEU A 184 -5.76 -19.21 19.81
N ASN A 185 -6.44 -20.20 20.38
CA ASN A 185 -5.90 -21.55 20.52
C ASN A 185 -5.85 -22.28 19.16
N THR A 186 -4.69 -22.27 18.51
CA THR A 186 -4.47 -22.95 17.22
C THR A 186 -3.87 -24.36 17.36
N THR A 187 -3.65 -24.84 18.58
CA THR A 187 -2.84 -26.04 18.87
C THR A 187 -3.39 -27.33 18.24
N ASN A 188 -4.69 -27.39 17.95
CA ASN A 188 -5.37 -28.56 17.37
C ASN A 188 -6.06 -28.25 16.03
N SER A 189 -5.71 -27.13 15.40
CA SER A 189 -6.36 -26.66 14.18
C SER A 189 -5.34 -26.67 13.05
N GLU A 190 -5.38 -27.74 12.25
CA GLU A 190 -4.63 -27.79 10.99
C GLU A 190 -5.02 -26.57 10.13
N GLY A 191 -4.04 -25.92 9.51
CA GLY A 191 -4.30 -24.76 8.67
C GLY A 191 -4.72 -23.48 9.42
N ALA A 192 -4.57 -23.42 10.74
CA ALA A 192 -5.01 -22.28 11.56
C ALA A 192 -4.18 -21.01 11.44
N ASN A 193 -3.20 -20.98 10.54
CA ASN A 193 -2.47 -19.76 10.21
C ASN A 193 -1.97 -19.76 8.76
N VAL A 194 -1.78 -18.55 8.24
CA VAL A 194 -1.27 -18.29 6.90
C VAL A 194 -0.80 -16.83 6.79
N ASP A 195 0.18 -16.55 5.94
CA ASP A 195 0.78 -15.22 5.78
C ASP A 195 -0.01 -14.31 4.83
N HIS A 196 -1.32 -14.21 5.03
CA HIS A 196 -2.23 -13.39 4.23
C HIS A 196 -3.06 -12.45 5.11
N TRP A 197 -3.46 -11.31 4.55
CA TRP A 197 -4.57 -10.54 5.09
C TRP A 197 -5.86 -10.83 4.32
N TYR A 198 -6.99 -10.77 4.99
CA TYR A 198 -8.34 -11.00 4.48
C TYR A 198 -9.24 -9.85 4.90
N PHE A 199 -9.98 -9.29 3.95
CA PHE A 199 -10.98 -8.22 4.12
C PHE A 199 -10.49 -6.87 4.67
N ILE A 200 -9.47 -6.80 5.51
CA ILE A 200 -8.91 -5.52 5.98
C ILE A 200 -8.32 -4.74 4.80
N ALA A 201 -8.61 -3.44 4.73
CA ALA A 201 -8.21 -2.62 3.58
C ALA A 201 -7.52 -1.32 4.00
N THR A 202 -8.04 -0.62 5.00
CA THR A 202 -7.54 0.73 5.35
C THR A 202 -7.79 1.04 6.82
N ILE A 203 -6.85 1.74 7.44
CA ILE A 203 -7.05 2.45 8.70
C ILE A 203 -6.92 3.95 8.43
N GLU A 204 -7.90 4.72 8.88
CA GLU A 204 -7.90 6.19 8.80
C GLU A 204 -7.91 6.80 10.19
N ALA A 205 -7.41 8.02 10.31
CA ALA A 205 -7.51 8.78 11.55
C ALA A 205 -7.89 10.25 11.27
N PRO A 206 -8.67 10.89 12.16
CA PRO A 206 -8.85 12.34 12.13
C PRO A 206 -7.59 12.99 12.71
N LEU A 207 -6.82 13.69 11.87
CA LEU A 207 -5.55 14.32 12.23
C LEU A 207 -5.57 15.82 11.89
N PRO A 208 -4.86 16.67 12.66
CA PRO A 208 -4.75 18.08 12.32
C PRO A 208 -3.84 18.28 11.09
N LEU A 209 -3.78 19.49 10.58
CA LEU A 209 -2.71 19.87 9.66
C LEU A 209 -1.34 19.73 10.36
N PRO A 210 -0.26 19.37 9.64
CA PRO A 210 -0.17 19.14 8.19
C PRO A 210 -0.14 17.64 7.81
N TYR A 211 -0.82 16.75 8.55
CA TYR A 211 -0.77 15.30 8.29
C TYR A 211 -1.37 14.93 6.92
N LYS A 212 -0.72 14.00 6.21
CA LYS A 212 -1.07 13.62 4.83
C LYS A 212 -0.56 12.24 4.42
N GLY A 213 -1.20 11.65 3.40
CA GLY A 213 -0.85 10.33 2.87
C GLY A 213 0.09 10.36 1.67
N CYS A 214 0.97 9.36 1.59
CA CYS A 214 1.78 9.02 0.43
C CYS A 214 1.43 7.60 -0.05
N ALA A 215 0.77 7.49 -1.20
CA ALA A 215 0.41 6.21 -1.80
C ALA A 215 1.60 5.57 -2.52
N LEU A 216 1.95 4.35 -2.16
CA LEU A 216 3.05 3.60 -2.77
C LEU A 216 2.47 2.60 -3.77
N LEU A 217 2.56 2.95 -5.05
CA LEU A 217 2.07 2.13 -6.16
C LEU A 217 3.22 1.26 -6.67
N GLY A 218 3.10 -0.04 -6.49
CA GLY A 218 4.16 -0.94 -6.90
C GLY A 218 3.72 -2.38 -7.15
N ASP A 219 4.73 -3.22 -7.30
CA ASP A 219 4.60 -4.66 -7.46
C ASP A 219 5.20 -5.44 -6.27
N SER A 220 5.60 -6.69 -6.46
CA SER A 220 6.16 -7.57 -5.43
C SER A 220 7.33 -6.97 -4.66
N ILE A 221 8.10 -6.05 -5.26
CA ILE A 221 9.25 -5.43 -4.60
C ILE A 221 8.78 -4.41 -3.54
N THR A 222 7.76 -3.60 -3.85
CA THR A 222 7.18 -2.67 -2.87
C THR A 222 6.26 -3.38 -1.88
N ASP A 223 5.58 -4.43 -2.34
CA ASP A 223 4.79 -5.35 -1.51
C ASP A 223 5.67 -6.14 -0.51
N GLY A 224 6.99 -6.21 -0.75
CA GLY A 224 7.96 -6.72 0.22
C GLY A 224 8.32 -8.19 0.07
N ARG A 225 8.19 -8.79 -1.12
CA ARG A 225 8.70 -10.15 -1.36
C ARG A 225 10.21 -10.20 -1.07
N GLY A 226 10.65 -11.15 -0.24
CA GLY A 226 12.07 -11.26 0.17
C GLY A 226 12.38 -10.59 1.51
N SER A 227 11.40 -9.88 2.10
CA SER A 227 11.47 -9.42 3.48
C SER A 227 11.15 -10.57 4.45
N ASP A 228 11.50 -10.41 5.73
CA ASP A 228 11.25 -11.42 6.76
C ASP A 228 9.79 -11.36 7.24
N THR A 229 9.13 -12.53 7.31
CA THR A 229 7.73 -12.62 7.79
C THR A 229 7.64 -12.12 9.23
N ASN A 230 6.64 -11.28 9.51
CA ASN A 230 6.35 -10.64 10.81
C ASN A 230 7.35 -9.57 11.27
N GLU A 231 8.37 -9.22 10.48
CA GLU A 231 9.39 -8.24 10.89
C GLU A 231 9.12 -6.81 10.38
N ASN A 232 8.21 -6.63 9.41
CA ASN A 232 7.96 -5.33 8.75
C ASN A 232 9.26 -4.64 8.32
N ASP A 233 10.04 -5.34 7.51
CA ASP A 233 11.37 -4.93 7.07
C ASP A 233 11.45 -4.66 5.56
N ARG A 234 10.29 -4.43 4.94
CA ARG A 234 10.15 -3.94 3.57
C ARG A 234 10.66 -2.50 3.46
N TRP A 235 11.00 -2.03 2.26
CA TRP A 235 11.52 -0.67 2.10
C TRP A 235 10.57 0.44 2.61
N PRO A 236 9.22 0.35 2.47
CA PRO A 236 8.35 1.36 3.06
C PRO A 236 8.40 1.38 4.59
N ASP A 237 8.43 0.20 5.21
CA ASP A 237 8.51 0.07 6.66
C ASP A 237 9.83 0.61 7.20
N ARG A 238 10.94 0.40 6.48
CA ARG A 238 12.26 0.97 6.79
C ARG A 238 12.35 2.47 6.52
N LEU A 239 11.60 3.00 5.56
CA LEU A 239 11.55 4.43 5.26
C LEU A 239 10.79 5.21 6.34
N LEU A 240 9.74 4.64 6.92
CA LEU A 240 8.87 5.35 7.85
C LEU A 240 9.62 5.97 9.05
N PRO A 241 10.49 5.26 9.79
CA PRO A 241 11.29 5.86 10.86
C PRO A 241 12.23 6.97 10.37
N ILE A 242 12.73 6.88 9.12
CA ILE A 242 13.58 7.91 8.52
C ILE A 242 12.76 9.19 8.32
N LEU A 243 11.54 9.09 7.78
CA LEU A 243 10.63 10.24 7.63
C LEU A 243 10.25 10.82 9.00
N HIS A 244 9.98 9.97 9.99
CA HIS A 244 9.58 10.41 11.33
C HIS A 244 10.69 11.04 12.15
N SER A 245 11.95 10.81 11.77
CA SER A 245 13.12 11.45 12.40
C SER A 245 13.26 12.95 12.07
N ASN A 246 12.55 13.43 11.04
CA ASN A 246 12.52 14.84 10.63
C ASN A 246 11.12 15.46 10.86
N PRO A 247 10.99 16.55 11.63
CA PRO A 247 9.71 17.21 11.87
C PRO A 247 8.92 17.59 10.61
N ALA A 248 9.60 17.93 9.51
CA ALA A 248 8.94 18.32 8.26
C ALA A 248 8.25 17.14 7.56
N THR A 249 8.77 15.93 7.71
CA THR A 249 8.27 14.72 7.05
C THR A 249 7.55 13.76 8.00
N LYS A 250 7.67 13.95 9.31
CA LYS A 250 6.94 13.18 10.34
C LYS A 250 5.41 13.09 10.11
N PRO A 251 4.72 14.14 9.62
CA PRO A 251 3.28 14.07 9.37
C PRO A 251 2.85 13.19 8.18
N ILE A 252 3.79 12.53 7.49
CA ILE A 252 3.52 11.74 6.29
C ILE A 252 3.25 10.28 6.65
N SER A 253 2.08 9.79 6.29
CA SER A 253 1.72 8.37 6.31
C SER A 253 2.19 7.69 5.04
N LEU A 254 2.75 6.49 5.15
CA LEU A 254 3.09 5.65 3.99
C LEU A 254 2.00 4.60 3.77
N LEU A 255 1.43 4.55 2.57
CA LEU A 255 0.26 3.74 2.26
C LEU A 255 0.65 2.73 1.19
N ASN A 256 0.99 1.51 1.63
CA ASN A 256 1.43 0.47 0.72
C ASN A 256 0.24 -0.05 -0.10
N GLN A 257 0.22 0.34 -1.37
CA GLN A 257 -0.77 -0.07 -2.37
C GLN A 257 -0.12 -0.94 -3.44
N ALA A 258 0.96 -1.64 -3.11
CA ALA A 258 1.63 -2.58 -3.99
C ALA A 258 1.03 -3.98 -3.86
N ALA A 259 1.21 -4.80 -4.89
CA ALA A 259 0.82 -6.20 -4.88
C ALA A 259 1.76 -7.05 -5.72
N GLY A 260 2.05 -8.27 -5.26
CA GLY A 260 2.85 -9.23 -6.00
C GLY A 260 2.41 -9.40 -7.47
N GLY A 261 3.39 -9.47 -8.38
CA GLY A 261 3.13 -9.68 -9.81
C GLY A 261 2.34 -8.57 -10.51
N ASN A 262 2.07 -7.45 -9.84
CA ASN A 262 1.25 -6.39 -10.41
C ASN A 262 1.99 -5.67 -11.55
N ARG A 263 1.23 -5.20 -12.53
CA ARG A 263 1.72 -4.61 -13.78
C ARG A 263 1.02 -3.28 -14.01
N ILE A 264 1.63 -2.42 -14.81
CA ILE A 264 1.04 -1.13 -15.16
C ILE A 264 -0.01 -1.27 -16.26
N LEU A 265 0.23 -2.14 -17.24
CA LEU A 265 -0.54 -2.18 -18.48
C LEU A 265 -1.63 -3.25 -18.51
N HIS A 266 -1.53 -4.29 -17.69
CA HIS A 266 -2.34 -5.51 -17.80
C HIS A 266 -2.61 -6.12 -16.43
N ASP A 267 -3.80 -6.66 -16.20
CA ASP A 267 -4.12 -7.39 -14.96
C ASP A 267 -3.24 -8.64 -14.82
N SER A 268 -2.85 -9.01 -13.61
CA SER A 268 -2.09 -10.24 -13.31
C SER A 268 -2.63 -10.88 -12.03
N LEU A 269 -1.84 -10.95 -10.94
CA LEU A 269 -2.34 -11.35 -9.62
C LEU A 269 -3.26 -10.29 -8.98
N GLY A 270 -3.55 -9.22 -9.71
CA GLY A 270 -4.46 -8.13 -9.36
C GLY A 270 -4.63 -7.17 -10.56
N PRO A 271 -5.58 -6.22 -10.48
CA PRO A 271 -5.84 -5.26 -11.55
C PRO A 271 -4.61 -4.40 -11.88
N SER A 272 -4.46 -4.00 -13.14
CA SER A 272 -3.35 -3.13 -13.57
C SER A 272 -3.31 -1.80 -12.81
N LEU A 273 -2.12 -1.18 -12.65
CA LEU A 273 -2.03 0.13 -11.98
C LEU A 273 -2.93 1.16 -12.68
N LEU A 274 -2.97 1.17 -14.01
CA LEU A 274 -3.82 2.10 -14.77
C LEU A 274 -5.31 1.98 -14.44
N SER A 275 -5.81 0.77 -14.20
CA SER A 275 -7.23 0.53 -13.93
C SER A 275 -7.61 0.75 -12.47
N ARG A 276 -6.64 0.80 -11.55
CA ARG A 276 -6.90 0.92 -10.10
C ARG A 276 -6.53 2.25 -9.45
N ILE A 277 -6.05 3.25 -10.20
CA ILE A 277 -5.72 4.58 -9.63
C ILE A 277 -6.89 5.22 -8.89
N ASP A 278 -8.11 5.09 -9.40
CA ASP A 278 -9.30 5.67 -8.77
C ASP A 278 -9.50 5.07 -7.37
N ARG A 279 -9.44 3.74 -7.29
CA ARG A 279 -9.67 2.97 -6.07
C ARG A 279 -8.52 3.09 -5.08
N ASP A 280 -7.28 3.01 -5.56
CA ASP A 280 -6.11 2.83 -4.68
C ASP A 280 -5.36 4.14 -4.40
N VAL A 281 -5.79 5.25 -5.00
CA VAL A 281 -5.25 6.59 -4.71
C VAL A 281 -6.35 7.62 -4.55
N LEU A 282 -7.20 7.82 -5.57
CA LEU A 282 -8.11 8.97 -5.60
C LEU A 282 -9.28 8.85 -4.60
N SER A 283 -9.68 7.65 -4.20
CA SER A 283 -10.70 7.43 -3.16
C SER A 283 -10.15 7.32 -1.74
N HIS A 284 -8.85 7.54 -1.54
CA HIS A 284 -8.21 7.55 -0.22
C HIS A 284 -8.17 8.97 0.36
N SER A 285 -8.22 9.07 1.69
CA SER A 285 -8.35 10.36 2.35
C SER A 285 -7.01 11.11 2.40
N ASN A 286 -7.02 12.34 1.89
CA ASN A 286 -5.92 13.31 1.99
C ASN A 286 -4.56 12.76 1.50
N ILE A 287 -4.56 12.15 0.32
CA ILE A 287 -3.33 11.80 -0.40
C ILE A 287 -2.74 13.06 -1.01
N HIS A 288 -1.46 13.30 -0.76
CA HIS A 288 -0.70 14.44 -1.33
C HIS A 288 0.44 13.96 -2.22
N TYR A 289 0.89 12.72 -2.02
CA TYR A 289 2.01 12.13 -2.75
C TYR A 289 1.63 10.75 -3.27
N ALA A 290 2.15 10.39 -4.44
CA ALA A 290 2.16 9.03 -4.94
C ALA A 290 3.57 8.68 -5.43
N LEU A 291 4.13 7.56 -4.98
CA LEU A 291 5.39 7.04 -5.48
C LEU A 291 5.12 5.80 -6.33
N ILE A 292 5.52 5.84 -7.59
CA ILE A 292 5.37 4.74 -8.54
C ILE A 292 6.68 3.98 -8.66
N PHE A 293 6.70 2.75 -8.16
CA PHE A 293 7.80 1.82 -8.32
C PHE A 293 7.28 0.50 -8.89
N SER A 294 7.10 0.46 -10.21
CA SER A 294 6.58 -0.70 -10.93
C SER A 294 7.10 -0.74 -12.37
N GLY A 295 6.68 -1.76 -13.14
CA GLY A 295 7.02 -1.95 -14.55
C GLY A 295 7.94 -3.14 -14.82
N VAL A 296 8.54 -3.74 -13.78
CA VAL A 296 9.40 -4.93 -13.94
C VAL A 296 8.61 -6.10 -14.50
N ASN A 297 7.38 -6.31 -14.03
CA ASN A 297 6.52 -7.40 -14.49
C ASN A 297 6.01 -7.18 -15.92
N ASP A 298 5.80 -5.93 -16.35
CA ASP A 298 5.44 -5.63 -17.74
C ASP A 298 6.58 -6.02 -18.70
N ILE A 299 7.83 -5.73 -18.33
CA ILE A 299 9.03 -6.08 -19.12
C ILE A 299 9.30 -7.59 -19.06
N GLY A 300 9.30 -8.15 -17.85
CA GLY A 300 9.63 -9.53 -17.55
C GLY A 300 8.63 -10.56 -18.08
N THR A 301 7.36 -10.19 -18.23
CA THR A 301 6.33 -11.08 -18.82
C THR A 301 6.16 -10.90 -20.32
N ALA A 302 6.62 -9.78 -20.90
CA ALA A 302 6.58 -9.59 -22.34
C ALA A 302 7.56 -10.54 -23.06
N SER A 303 7.20 -10.91 -24.30
CA SER A 303 8.06 -11.64 -25.24
C SER A 303 9.41 -10.93 -25.38
N THR A 304 10.49 -11.70 -25.55
CA THR A 304 11.86 -11.17 -25.72
C THR A 304 12.13 -10.66 -27.14
N SER A 305 11.13 -10.64 -28.03
CA SER A 305 11.31 -10.07 -29.36
C SER A 305 11.56 -8.56 -29.26
N PRO A 306 12.52 -7.98 -30.02
CA PRO A 306 12.78 -6.55 -29.99
C PRO A 306 11.55 -5.68 -30.30
N ALA A 307 10.64 -6.18 -31.13
CA ALA A 307 9.41 -5.47 -31.47
C ALA A 307 8.44 -5.38 -30.27
N ASP A 308 8.26 -6.49 -29.55
CA ASP A 308 7.39 -6.55 -28.37
C ASP A 308 7.97 -5.74 -27.22
N GLN A 309 9.27 -5.88 -26.96
CA GLN A 309 9.99 -5.13 -25.93
C GLN A 309 9.97 -3.61 -26.19
N ALA A 310 10.22 -3.18 -27.43
CA ALA A 310 10.07 -1.78 -27.81
C ALA A 310 8.62 -1.26 -27.69
N LEU A 311 7.62 -2.11 -27.96
CA LEU A 311 6.21 -1.78 -27.75
C LEU A 311 5.88 -1.62 -26.27
N THR A 312 6.34 -2.54 -25.41
CA THR A 312 6.21 -2.49 -23.95
C THR A 312 6.80 -1.20 -23.40
N ALA A 313 8.04 -0.85 -23.79
CA ALA A 313 8.68 0.41 -23.36
C ALA A 313 7.81 1.64 -23.68
N ARG A 314 7.33 1.75 -24.92
CA ARG A 314 6.49 2.87 -25.37
C ARG A 314 5.15 2.91 -24.62
N ARG A 315 4.55 1.75 -24.34
CA ARG A 315 3.27 1.67 -23.63
C ARG A 315 3.44 2.03 -22.16
N LEU A 316 4.50 1.57 -21.50
CA LEU A 316 4.85 1.94 -20.12
C LEU A 316 5.03 3.46 -19.98
N ILE A 317 5.84 4.08 -20.84
CA ILE A 317 6.06 5.53 -20.82
C ILE A 317 4.75 6.31 -21.01
N ARG A 318 3.86 5.85 -21.89
CA ARG A 318 2.53 6.47 -22.07
C ARG A 318 1.66 6.27 -20.83
N ALA A 319 1.68 5.09 -20.23
CA ALA A 319 0.92 4.78 -19.03
C ALA A 319 1.36 5.65 -17.84
N TYR A 320 2.66 5.80 -17.60
CA TYR A 320 3.18 6.71 -16.58
C TYR A 320 2.64 8.13 -16.76
N ARG A 321 2.71 8.67 -17.99
CA ARG A 321 2.16 10.01 -18.27
C ARG A 321 0.66 10.10 -17.98
N GLN A 322 -0.12 9.06 -18.30
CA GLN A 322 -1.55 9.03 -17.99
C GLN A 322 -1.81 9.01 -16.48
N ILE A 323 -1.08 8.19 -15.72
CA ILE A 323 -1.19 8.16 -14.25
C ILE A 323 -0.85 9.53 -13.67
N ILE A 324 0.28 10.11 -14.07
CA ILE A 324 0.73 11.44 -13.64
C ILE A 324 -0.35 12.49 -13.93
N THR A 325 -0.87 12.54 -15.17
CA THR A 325 -1.92 13.49 -15.56
C THR A 325 -3.16 13.39 -14.66
N ARG A 326 -3.57 12.17 -14.31
CA ARG A 326 -4.77 11.93 -13.50
C ARG A 326 -4.55 12.32 -12.03
N LEU A 327 -3.37 12.04 -11.49
CA LEU A 327 -3.02 12.38 -10.11
C LEU A 327 -2.78 13.89 -9.94
N HIS A 328 -2.12 14.54 -10.90
CA HIS A 328 -1.98 16.00 -10.94
C HIS A 328 -3.34 16.71 -11.04
N ALA A 329 -4.33 16.12 -11.70
CA ALA A 329 -5.69 16.68 -11.73
C ALA A 329 -6.40 16.66 -10.37
N ALA A 330 -5.82 15.97 -9.37
CA ALA A 330 -6.27 15.94 -7.99
C ALA A 330 -5.23 16.55 -7.03
N ASP A 331 -4.28 17.34 -7.55
CA ASP A 331 -3.20 18.00 -6.78
C ASP A 331 -2.31 17.01 -5.98
N ILE A 332 -2.10 15.80 -6.53
CA ILE A 332 -1.22 14.77 -5.95
C ILE A 332 0.12 14.78 -6.68
N ALA A 333 1.22 14.99 -5.95
CA ALA A 333 2.56 15.00 -6.51
C ALA A 333 3.01 13.55 -6.77
N VAL A 334 3.61 13.30 -7.92
CA VAL A 334 3.95 11.97 -8.40
C VAL A 334 5.45 11.80 -8.51
N PHE A 335 5.98 10.91 -7.67
CA PHE A 335 7.38 10.51 -7.67
C PHE A 335 7.54 9.21 -8.47
N GLY A 336 8.59 9.14 -9.28
CA GLY A 336 8.95 7.94 -10.05
C GLY A 336 10.16 7.25 -9.44
N ALA A 337 10.12 5.93 -9.29
CA ALA A 337 11.31 5.15 -8.97
C ALA A 337 11.77 4.35 -10.19
N THR A 338 13.08 4.35 -10.45
CA THR A 338 13.66 3.53 -11.52
C THR A 338 13.51 2.04 -11.20
N ILE A 339 13.24 1.23 -12.23
CA ILE A 339 13.10 -0.23 -12.15
C ILE A 339 14.45 -0.85 -11.77
N THR A 340 14.50 -1.63 -10.70
CA THR A 340 15.72 -2.31 -10.23
C THR A 340 16.18 -3.40 -11.21
N PRO A 341 17.46 -3.80 -11.16
CA PRO A 341 17.99 -4.88 -12.00
C PRO A 341 17.28 -6.22 -11.77
N PHE A 342 17.27 -7.06 -12.82
CA PHE A 342 16.69 -8.42 -12.79
C PHE A 342 17.51 -9.45 -13.60
N GLY A 343 18.76 -9.12 -13.87
CA GLY A 343 19.71 -9.98 -14.58
C GLY A 343 20.26 -11.09 -13.69
N THR A 344 20.62 -12.20 -14.33
CA THR A 344 21.27 -13.35 -13.68
C THR A 344 22.71 -13.47 -14.15
N LEU A 345 23.63 -13.71 -13.20
CA LEU A 345 25.03 -13.99 -13.50
C LEU A 345 25.19 -15.31 -14.29
N PRO A 346 26.14 -15.41 -15.25
CA PRO A 346 26.31 -16.59 -16.10
C PRO A 346 26.54 -17.93 -15.37
N ASN A 347 27.00 -17.91 -14.12
CA ASN A 347 27.31 -19.09 -13.31
C ASN A 347 26.33 -19.31 -12.13
N ALA A 348 25.19 -18.61 -12.12
CA ALA A 348 24.19 -18.75 -11.07
C ALA A 348 23.52 -20.14 -11.13
N THR A 349 23.16 -20.66 -9.95
CA THR A 349 22.44 -21.94 -9.81
C THR A 349 20.96 -21.84 -10.15
N TYR A 350 20.42 -20.63 -10.14
CA TYR A 350 19.06 -20.29 -10.55
C TYR A 350 19.14 -19.25 -11.67
N VAL A 351 18.27 -19.36 -12.67
CA VAL A 351 18.16 -18.35 -13.73
C VAL A 351 16.82 -17.66 -13.57
N GLN A 352 16.86 -16.37 -13.29
CA GLN A 352 15.67 -15.54 -13.19
C GLN A 352 14.96 -15.50 -14.54
N PRO A 353 13.69 -15.95 -14.64
CA PRO A 353 12.93 -15.92 -15.88
C PRO A 353 12.87 -14.57 -16.60
N TYR A 354 13.06 -13.45 -15.88
CA TYR A 354 13.09 -12.11 -16.46
C TYR A 354 14.43 -11.74 -17.10
N SER A 355 15.52 -12.43 -16.75
CA SER A 355 16.86 -12.15 -17.24
C SER A 355 17.00 -12.42 -18.73
N ASP A 356 17.01 -11.36 -19.54
CA ASP A 356 17.24 -11.41 -20.98
C ASP A 356 17.86 -10.07 -21.45
N PRO A 357 18.86 -10.07 -22.37
CA PRO A 357 19.49 -8.83 -22.83
C PRO A 357 18.54 -7.81 -23.48
N GLU A 358 17.47 -8.25 -24.15
CA GLU A 358 16.50 -7.34 -24.78
C GLU A 358 15.55 -6.72 -23.74
N ARG A 359 15.22 -7.48 -22.69
CA ARG A 359 14.50 -6.96 -21.51
C ARG A 359 15.34 -5.96 -20.74
N GLU A 360 16.63 -6.23 -20.54
CA GLU A 360 17.54 -5.28 -19.90
C GLU A 360 17.67 -3.98 -20.72
N ARG A 361 17.82 -4.08 -22.05
CA ARG A 361 17.77 -2.91 -22.93
C ARG A 361 16.49 -2.11 -22.73
N THR A 362 15.36 -2.78 -22.60
CA THR A 362 14.05 -2.14 -22.37
C THR A 362 13.97 -1.47 -21.01
N ARG A 363 14.47 -2.12 -19.95
CA ARG A 363 14.56 -1.54 -18.62
C ARG A 363 15.40 -0.26 -18.63
N GLN A 364 16.55 -0.27 -19.31
CA GLN A 364 17.39 0.92 -19.45
C GLN A 364 16.69 2.06 -20.19
N VAL A 365 15.96 1.77 -21.29
CA VAL A 365 15.16 2.78 -22.01
C VAL A 365 14.10 3.40 -21.10
N VAL A 366 13.39 2.58 -20.32
CA VAL A 366 12.35 3.08 -19.40
C VAL A 366 12.98 3.87 -18.24
N ASN A 367 14.07 3.39 -17.65
CA ASN A 367 14.76 4.07 -16.56
C ASN A 367 15.40 5.39 -16.99
N ASP A 368 15.99 5.46 -18.18
CA ASP A 368 16.50 6.71 -18.76
C ASP A 368 15.37 7.73 -18.91
N TRP A 369 14.20 7.31 -19.39
CA TRP A 369 13.03 8.16 -19.46
C TRP A 369 12.52 8.60 -18.08
N ILE A 370 12.50 7.71 -17.08
CA ILE A 370 12.12 8.07 -15.69
C ILE A 370 13.06 9.17 -15.17
N ARG A 371 14.37 9.01 -15.34
CA ARG A 371 15.39 9.95 -14.84
C ARG A 371 15.37 11.30 -15.54
N THR A 372 15.27 11.31 -16.87
CA THR A 372 15.57 12.49 -17.70
C THR A 372 14.34 13.08 -18.38
N GLY A 373 13.23 12.35 -18.42
CA GLY A 373 12.03 12.73 -19.17
C GLY A 373 11.25 13.90 -18.57
N GLY A 374 11.53 14.28 -17.33
CA GLY A 374 10.93 15.45 -16.65
C GLY A 374 9.41 15.36 -16.43
N ALA A 375 8.85 14.15 -16.48
CA ALA A 375 7.42 13.94 -16.30
C ALA A 375 7.02 13.76 -14.83
N PHE A 376 7.87 13.12 -14.02
CA PHE A 376 7.68 13.00 -12.58
C PHE A 376 8.13 14.27 -11.87
N ASP A 377 7.47 14.58 -10.76
CA ASP A 377 7.82 15.73 -9.93
C ASP A 377 9.18 15.53 -9.24
N GLN A 378 9.47 14.28 -8.86
CA GLN A 378 10.78 13.84 -8.35
C GLN A 378 11.07 12.39 -8.76
N VAL A 379 12.35 12.02 -8.73
CA VAL A 379 12.82 10.68 -9.07
C VAL A 379 13.66 10.09 -7.96
N VAL A 380 13.42 8.81 -7.64
CA VAL A 380 14.28 8.00 -6.76
C VAL A 380 14.99 6.93 -7.60
N ASP A 381 16.32 6.98 -7.65
CA ASP A 381 17.12 6.07 -8.48
C ASP A 381 17.42 4.74 -7.77
N PHE A 382 16.38 3.93 -7.55
CA PHE A 382 16.50 2.59 -6.96
C PHE A 382 17.38 1.64 -7.77
N ASP A 383 17.52 1.83 -9.09
CA ASP A 383 18.47 1.07 -9.91
C ASP A 383 19.91 1.35 -9.47
N ALA A 384 20.28 2.62 -9.34
CA ALA A 384 21.61 2.99 -8.90
C ALA A 384 21.94 2.50 -7.47
N ILE A 385 20.93 2.42 -6.60
CA ILE A 385 21.07 1.92 -5.24
C ILE A 385 21.25 0.39 -5.22
N ALA A 386 20.46 -0.34 -6.01
CA ALA A 386 20.37 -1.79 -5.91
C ALA A 386 21.39 -2.55 -6.77
N ARG A 387 21.90 -1.95 -7.84
CA ARG A 387 22.72 -2.67 -8.83
C ARG A 387 24.12 -3.03 -8.35
N ASP A 388 24.62 -4.16 -8.85
CA ASP A 388 26.02 -4.51 -8.70
C ASP A 388 26.88 -3.55 -9.55
N PRO A 389 27.88 -2.85 -8.98
CA PRO A 389 28.79 -2.02 -9.77
C PRO A 389 29.65 -2.81 -10.76
N ALA A 390 29.85 -4.11 -10.54
CA ALA A 390 30.59 -4.98 -11.47
C ALA A 390 29.72 -5.46 -12.65
N ASP A 391 28.41 -5.62 -12.44
CA ASP A 391 27.44 -5.96 -13.48
C ASP A 391 26.10 -5.23 -13.22
N PRO A 392 25.92 -4.02 -13.80
CA PRO A 392 24.74 -3.18 -13.56
C PRO A 392 23.38 -3.80 -13.96
N ALA A 393 23.38 -4.92 -14.69
CA ALA A 393 22.16 -5.66 -15.00
C ALA A 393 21.72 -6.58 -13.84
N CYS A 394 22.57 -6.81 -12.84
CA CYS A 394 22.29 -7.66 -11.68
C CYS A 394 22.11 -6.85 -10.40
N LEU A 395 21.37 -7.41 -9.44
CA LEU A 395 21.34 -6.89 -8.07
C LEU A 395 22.72 -7.07 -7.42
N LEU A 396 23.08 -6.14 -6.54
CA LEU A 396 24.25 -6.30 -5.68
C LEU A 396 24.08 -7.59 -4.87
N PRO A 397 25.04 -8.54 -4.86
CA PRO A 397 24.81 -9.88 -4.34
C PRO A 397 24.34 -9.95 -2.87
N ARG A 398 24.74 -8.98 -2.04
CA ARG A 398 24.29 -8.91 -0.64
C ARG A 398 22.85 -8.43 -0.48
N PHE A 399 22.27 -7.80 -1.49
CA PHE A 399 20.88 -7.34 -1.50
C PHE A 399 19.94 -8.36 -2.12
N ASP A 400 20.44 -9.35 -2.86
CA ASP A 400 19.63 -10.36 -3.53
C ASP A 400 19.04 -11.37 -2.53
N SER A 401 17.74 -11.66 -2.62
CA SER A 401 17.10 -12.72 -1.84
C SER A 401 17.43 -14.13 -2.38
N GLY A 402 18.16 -14.23 -3.49
CA GLY A 402 18.59 -15.45 -4.15
C GLY A 402 17.82 -15.79 -5.42
N ASP A 403 16.87 -14.94 -5.84
CA ASP A 403 16.11 -15.11 -7.08
C ASP A 403 16.46 -14.08 -8.16
N HIS A 404 17.44 -13.22 -7.89
CA HIS A 404 17.96 -12.21 -8.80
C HIS A 404 16.93 -11.16 -9.24
N LEU A 405 15.82 -11.01 -8.51
CA LEU A 405 14.77 -10.01 -8.78
C LEU A 405 14.35 -9.28 -7.51
N HIS A 406 14.13 -10.01 -6.43
CA HIS A 406 13.68 -9.45 -5.16
C HIS A 406 14.86 -9.14 -4.24
N LEU A 407 14.68 -8.08 -3.45
CA LEU A 407 15.66 -7.71 -2.44
C LEU A 407 15.36 -8.45 -1.13
N ASN A 408 16.42 -8.73 -0.38
CA ASN A 408 16.33 -9.14 1.01
C ASN A 408 16.20 -7.92 1.93
N ALA A 409 16.09 -8.16 3.25
CA ALA A 409 15.98 -7.11 4.27
C ALA A 409 17.10 -6.04 4.19
N GLU A 410 18.35 -6.43 3.89
CA GLU A 410 19.47 -5.49 3.75
C GLU A 410 19.29 -4.61 2.50
N GLY A 411 18.85 -5.20 1.39
CA GLY A 411 18.52 -4.47 0.17
C GLY A 411 17.37 -3.49 0.36
N TYR A 412 16.32 -3.88 1.09
CA TYR A 412 15.20 -3.00 1.41
C TYR A 412 15.58 -1.83 2.32
N GLU A 413 16.46 -2.06 3.30
CA GLU A 413 17.06 -0.98 4.10
C GLU A 413 17.87 -0.01 3.22
N ALA A 414 18.62 -0.53 2.24
CA ALA A 414 19.37 0.30 1.31
C ALA A 414 18.45 1.16 0.42
N LEU A 415 17.35 0.61 -0.09
CA LEU A 415 16.35 1.37 -0.84
C LEU A 415 15.75 2.48 0.03
N ALA A 416 15.33 2.17 1.25
CA ALA A 416 14.75 3.14 2.18
C ALA A 416 15.69 4.31 2.47
N ARG A 417 16.97 4.03 2.78
CA ARG A 417 18.00 5.07 3.01
C ARG A 417 18.32 5.90 1.77
N GLY A 418 18.11 5.33 0.59
CA GLY A 418 18.34 6.00 -0.68
C GLY A 418 17.23 6.97 -1.08
N VAL A 419 16.08 6.97 -0.40
CA VAL A 419 14.99 7.92 -0.68
C VAL A 419 15.39 9.32 -0.18
N PRO A 420 15.46 10.33 -1.07
CA PRO A 420 15.77 11.69 -0.67
C PRO A 420 14.56 12.33 0.02
N VAL A 421 14.47 12.26 1.35
CA VAL A 421 13.28 12.71 2.11
C VAL A 421 12.89 14.17 1.89
N GLY A 422 13.82 15.03 1.45
CA GLY A 422 13.54 16.43 1.11
C GLY A 422 12.54 16.61 -0.03
N ILE A 423 12.26 15.57 -0.84
CA ILE A 423 11.21 15.60 -1.87
C ILE A 423 9.81 15.86 -1.29
N PHE A 424 9.61 15.54 -0.01
CA PHE A 424 8.32 15.76 0.67
C PHE A 424 8.19 17.17 1.27
N GLU A 425 9.27 17.93 1.33
CA GLU A 425 9.29 19.30 1.88
C GLU A 425 8.95 20.35 0.81
N VAL A 426 8.79 19.91 -0.45
CA VAL A 426 8.44 20.76 -1.59
C VAL A 426 6.92 20.92 -1.66
N ASP A 427 6.50 22.16 -1.89
CA ASP A 427 5.14 22.49 -2.28
C ASP A 427 5.03 22.46 -3.82
N TYR A 428 4.35 21.43 -4.34
CA TYR A 428 4.26 21.18 -5.78
C TYR A 428 3.11 21.93 -6.46
N PHE A 429 2.07 22.31 -5.70
CA PHE A 429 0.84 22.89 -6.26
C PHE A 429 0.46 24.24 -5.65
N GLY A 430 1.25 24.76 -4.70
CA GLY A 430 1.01 26.08 -4.11
C GLY A 430 -0.13 26.10 -3.09
N VAL A 431 -0.39 24.97 -2.42
CA VAL A 431 -1.55 24.75 -1.53
C VAL A 431 -1.16 24.47 -0.09
#